data_AF-A0A962P656-F1
#
_entry.id   AF-A0A962P656-F1
#
_cell.length_a   1.000
_cell.length_b   1.000
_cell.length_c   1.000
_cell.angle_alpha   90.00
_cell.angle_beta   90.00
_cell.angle_gamma   90.00
#
_symmetry.space_group_name_H-M   'P 1'
#
loop_
_entity.id
_entity.type
_entity.pdbx_description
1 polymer ?
#
loop_
_entity_poly.entity_id
_entity_poly.type
_entity_poly.pdbx_seq_one_letter_code
_entity_poly.pdbx_strand_id
1 'polypeptide(L)'
;QKPSEKAQAQAILAAASENPSLLEPARNYLRSLIDRVASSGVKSDLAKVVFLATEGLQLLELVDLIRLEPAERQRIQSCLTQLAQEIQS
;
A
#
# COMPACT_ATOMS: atom_id res chain seq x y z
N GLN A 1 15.59 21.01 10.94
CA GLN A 1 15.04 19.67 11.23
C GLN A 1 14.78 18.97 9.90
N LYS A 2 15.11 17.68 9.75
CA LYS A 2 14.76 16.92 8.54
C LYS A 2 13.26 16.63 8.55
N PRO A 3 12.54 16.80 7.42
CA PRO A 3 11.12 16.45 7.34
C PRO A 3 10.93 14.94 7.58
N SER A 4 9.81 14.56 8.19
CA SER A 4 9.44 13.15 8.37
C SER A 4 9.27 12.46 7.02
N GLU A 5 9.41 11.13 6.97
CA GLU A 5 9.18 10.35 5.75
C GLU A 5 7.79 10.63 5.16
N LYS A 6 6.78 10.74 6.03
CA LYS A 6 5.42 11.15 5.65
C LYS A 6 5.39 12.52 4.96
N ALA A 7 6.04 13.52 5.55
CA ALA A 7 6.07 14.87 4.97
C ALA A 7 6.82 14.90 3.63
N GLN A 8 7.88 14.10 3.48
CA GLN A 8 8.59 13.96 2.21
C GLN A 8 7.72 13.30 1.13
N ALA A 9 7.03 12.22 1.48
CA ALA A 9 6.12 11.53 0.56
C ALA A 9 4.93 12.41 0.15
N GLN A 10 4.35 13.19 1.07
CA GLN A 10 3.32 14.18 0.76
C GLN A 10 3.84 15.28 -0.18
N ALA A 11 5.07 15.76 0.01
CA ALA A 11 5.68 16.74 -0.90
C ALA A 11 5.88 16.16 -2.31
N ILE A 12 6.29 14.90 -2.42
CA ILE A 12 6.38 14.20 -3.71
C ILE A 12 5.00 14.09 -4.37
N LEU A 13 3.96 13.72 -3.61
CA LEU A 13 2.59 13.64 -4.14
C LEU A 13 2.06 15.01 -4.61
N ALA A 14 2.36 16.07 -3.87
CA ALA A 14 2.02 17.44 -4.28
C ALA A 14 2.73 17.83 -5.59
N ALA A 15 4.04 17.61 -5.69
CA ALA A 15 4.80 17.88 -6.91
C ALA A 15 4.32 17.02 -8.10
N ALA A 16 3.90 15.78 -7.85
CA ALA A 16 3.36 14.89 -8.87
C ALA A 16 2.01 15.35 -9.44
N SER A 17 1.26 16.20 -8.72
CA SER A 17 0.02 16.80 -9.24
C SER A 17 0.29 17.78 -10.39
N GLU A 18 1.46 18.43 -10.37
CA GLU A 18 1.92 19.35 -11.42
C GLU A 18 2.73 18.62 -12.50
N ASN A 19 3.53 17.63 -12.08
CA ASN A 19 4.31 16.80 -12.99
C ASN A 19 4.12 15.29 -12.71
N PRO A 20 3.14 14.63 -13.37
CA PRO A 20 2.85 13.21 -13.16
C PRO A 20 4.03 12.27 -13.46
N SER A 21 5.02 12.69 -14.27
CA SER A 21 6.18 11.85 -14.59
C SER A 21 7.07 11.58 -13.37
N LEU A 22 6.96 12.40 -12.32
CA LEU A 22 7.67 12.18 -11.06
C LEU A 22 7.25 10.87 -10.36
N LEU A 23 6.07 10.34 -10.69
CA LEU A 23 5.60 9.06 -10.15
C LEU A 23 6.05 7.84 -10.97
N GLU A 24 6.72 8.00 -12.10
CA GLU A 24 7.14 6.86 -12.93
C GLU A 24 7.99 5.81 -12.17
N PRO A 25 8.95 6.18 -11.31
CA PRO A 25 9.67 5.20 -10.50
C PRO A 25 8.75 4.39 -9.59
N ALA A 26 7.80 5.05 -8.94
CA ALA A 26 6.82 4.41 -8.08
C ALA A 26 5.87 3.50 -8.87
N ARG A 27 5.43 3.94 -10.06
CA ARG A 27 4.57 3.16 -10.96
C ARG A 27 5.26 1.87 -11.42
N ASN A 28 6.53 1.96 -11.78
CA ASN A 28 7.32 0.79 -12.19
C ASN A 28 7.54 -0.19 -11.04
N TYR A 29 7.82 0.34 -9.85
CA TYR A 29 7.92 -0.49 -8.65
C TYR A 29 6.60 -1.20 -8.33
N LEU A 30 5.48 -0.48 -8.34
CA LEU A 30 4.16 -1.04 -8.06
C LEU A 30 3.73 -2.10 -9.08
N ARG A 31 4.00 -1.88 -10.37
CA ARG A 31 3.81 -2.91 -11.41
C ARG A 31 4.58 -4.19 -11.09
N SER A 32 5.85 -4.06 -10.70
CA SER A 32 6.66 -5.22 -10.33
C SER A 32 6.10 -5.97 -9.11
N LEU A 33 5.51 -5.26 -8.15
CA LEU A 33 4.86 -5.85 -6.98
C LEU A 33 3.60 -6.62 -7.39
N ILE A 34 2.75 -5.99 -8.19
CA ILE A 34 1.51 -6.61 -8.70
C ILE A 34 1.83 -7.85 -9.51
N ASP A 35 2.85 -7.82 -10.37
CA ASP A 35 3.26 -8.99 -11.17
C ASP A 35 3.72 -10.14 -10.27
N ARG A 36 4.47 -9.84 -9.20
CA ARG A 36 4.86 -10.85 -8.19
C ARG A 36 3.64 -11.45 -7.49
N VAL A 37 2.69 -10.62 -7.07
CA VAL A 37 1.44 -11.09 -6.43
C VAL A 37 0.60 -11.91 -7.41
N ALA A 38 0.50 -11.49 -8.67
CA ALA A 38 -0.24 -12.21 -9.71
C ALA A 38 0.34 -13.61 -9.96
N SER A 39 1.68 -13.75 -9.84
CA SER A 39 2.39 -15.02 -10.03
C SER A 39 2.31 -15.99 -8.84
N SER A 40 1.62 -15.65 -7.74
CA SER A 40 1.62 -16.44 -6.49
C SER A 40 0.82 -17.76 -6.53
N GLY A 41 0.26 -18.16 -7.68
CA GLY A 41 -0.45 -19.44 -7.84
C GLY A 41 -1.95 -19.39 -7.54
N VAL A 42 -2.47 -20.45 -6.90
CA VAL A 42 -3.91 -20.60 -6.58
C VAL A 42 -4.36 -19.44 -5.69
N LYS A 43 -5.59 -18.93 -5.90
CA LYS A 43 -6.15 -17.73 -5.21
C LYS A 43 -5.45 -16.39 -5.52
N SER A 44 -4.87 -16.24 -6.73
CA SER A 44 -4.27 -14.96 -7.21
C SER A 44 -5.14 -13.72 -6.97
N ASP A 45 -6.46 -13.82 -7.11
CA ASP A 45 -7.36 -12.68 -6.88
C ASP A 45 -7.49 -12.30 -5.40
N LEU A 46 -7.48 -13.28 -4.49
CA LEU A 46 -7.46 -12.99 -3.05
C LEU A 46 -6.12 -12.37 -2.64
N ALA A 47 -5.01 -12.83 -3.24
CA ALA A 47 -3.69 -12.22 -3.04
C ALA A 47 -3.65 -10.76 -3.48
N LYS A 48 -4.28 -10.43 -4.62
CA LYS A 48 -4.46 -9.03 -5.07
C LYS A 48 -5.32 -8.23 -4.10
N VAL A 49 -6.40 -8.80 -3.55
CA VAL A 49 -7.25 -8.11 -2.56
C VAL A 49 -6.46 -7.76 -1.30
N VAL A 50 -5.68 -8.70 -0.75
CA VAL A 50 -4.84 -8.44 0.44
C VAL A 50 -3.80 -7.36 0.14
N PHE A 51 -3.15 -7.44 -1.04
CA PHE A 51 -2.19 -6.44 -1.48
C PHE A 51 -2.83 -5.05 -1.59
N LEU A 52 -3.93 -4.92 -2.32
CA LEU A 52 -4.64 -3.65 -2.53
C LEU A 52 -5.17 -3.05 -1.22
N ALA A 53 -5.67 -3.87 -0.30
CA ALA A 53 -6.11 -3.41 1.01
C ALA A 53 -4.94 -2.87 1.85
N THR A 54 -3.77 -3.51 1.77
CA THR A 54 -2.56 -3.06 2.46
C THR A 54 -2.05 -1.72 1.91
N GLU A 55 -1.90 -1.62 0.58
CA GLU A 55 -1.46 -0.38 -0.08
C GLU A 55 -2.48 0.76 0.11
N GLY A 56 -3.78 0.44 0.03
CA GLY A 56 -4.86 1.40 0.26
C GLY A 56 -4.82 1.97 1.67
N LEU A 57 -4.59 1.13 2.68
CA LEU A 57 -4.45 1.59 4.05
C LEU A 57 -3.26 2.56 4.21
N GLN A 58 -2.10 2.18 3.66
CA GLN A 58 -0.90 3.03 3.71
C GLN A 58 -1.11 4.36 2.99
N LEU A 59 -1.74 4.35 1.81
CA LEU A 59 -2.03 5.55 1.04
C LEU A 59 -2.98 6.48 1.80
N LEU A 60 -4.10 5.95 2.32
CA LEU A 60 -5.10 6.73 3.04
C LEU A 60 -4.51 7.40 4.29
N GLU A 61 -3.60 6.74 5.00
CA GLU A 61 -2.87 7.33 6.12
C GLU A 61 -1.81 8.35 5.68
N LEU A 62 -1.15 8.09 4.56
CA LEU A 62 -0.16 8.99 3.97
C LEU A 62 -0.79 10.33 3.58
N VAL A 63 -1.98 10.30 2.98
CA VAL A 63 -2.72 11.51 2.56
C VAL A 63 -3.66 12.07 3.64
N ASP A 64 -3.52 11.63 4.89
CA ASP A 64 -4.30 12.11 6.04
C ASP A 64 -5.83 11.98 5.89
N LEU A 65 -6.30 11.03 5.08
CA LEU A 65 -7.73 10.76 4.89
C LEU A 65 -8.30 9.85 5.98
N ILE A 66 -7.45 9.04 6.60
CA ILE A 66 -7.81 8.22 7.76
C ILE A 66 -6.73 8.33 8.85
N ARG A 67 -7.13 8.10 10.09
CA ARG A 67 -6.21 7.89 11.21
C ARG A 67 -6.75 6.74 12.04
N LEU A 68 -6.10 5.58 11.95
CA LEU A 68 -6.45 4.43 12.77
C LEU A 68 -5.87 4.58 14.17
N GLU A 69 -6.69 4.28 15.17
CA GLU A 69 -6.19 4.09 16.54
C GLU A 69 -5.28 2.85 16.60
N PRO A 70 -4.26 2.80 17.48
CA PRO A 70 -3.29 1.70 17.51
C PRO A 70 -3.95 0.32 17.64
N ALA A 71 -5.02 0.21 18.43
CA ALA A 71 -5.76 -1.04 18.59
C ALA A 71 -6.53 -1.44 17.32
N GLU A 72 -7.05 -0.47 16.57
CA GLU A 72 -7.74 -0.72 15.30
C GLU A 72 -6.77 -1.14 14.21
N ARG A 73 -5.63 -0.45 14.11
CA ARG A 73 -4.53 -0.84 13.22
C ARG A 73 -4.11 -2.29 13.46
N GLN A 74 -3.91 -2.67 14.71
CA GLN A 74 -3.51 -4.03 15.06
C GLN A 74 -4.56 -5.06 14.62
N ARG A 75 -5.85 -4.77 14.80
CA ARG A 75 -6.93 -5.67 14.35
C ARG A 75 -6.94 -5.82 12.83
N ILE A 76 -6.84 -4.72 12.09
CA ILE A 76 -6.82 -4.75 10.62
C ILE A 76 -5.61 -5.53 10.10
N GLN A 77 -4.42 -5.32 10.67
CA GLN A 77 -3.22 -6.07 10.32
C GLN A 77 -3.36 -7.56 10.60
N SER A 78 -3.96 -7.94 11.73
CA SER A 78 -4.26 -9.35 12.03
C SER A 78 -5.23 -9.95 11.00
N CYS A 79 -6.28 -9.24 10.61
CA CYS A 79 -7.22 -9.70 9.58
C CYS A 79 -6.55 -9.90 8.22
N LEU A 80 -5.73 -8.94 7.77
CA LEU A 80 -4.97 -9.07 6.52
C LEU A 80 -3.98 -10.24 6.56
N THR A 81 -3.36 -10.49 7.71
CA THR A 81 -2.44 -11.62 7.92
C THR A 81 -3.16 -12.95 7.84
N GLN A 82 -4.36 -13.06 8.45
CA GLN A 82 -5.18 -14.27 8.36
C GLN A 82 -5.61 -14.55 6.92
N LEU A 83 -6.08 -13.54 6.20
CA LEU A 83 -6.42 -13.66 4.77
C LEU A 83 -5.20 -14.08 3.92
N ALA A 84 -4.01 -13.56 4.23
CA ALA A 84 -2.76 -13.94 3.58
C ALA A 84 -2.42 -15.43 3.81
N GLN A 85 -2.67 -15.96 5.01
CA GLN A 85 -2.44 -17.36 5.33
C GLN A 85 -3.40 -18.29 4.59
N GLU A 86 -4.67 -17.89 4.43
CA GLU A 86 -5.67 -18.65 3.66
C GLU A 86 -5.31 -18.77 2.17
N ILE A 87 -4.50 -17.86 1.62
CA ILE A 87 -4.00 -17.96 0.25
C ILE A 87 -2.96 -19.08 0.11
N GLN A 88 -2.16 -19.31 1.16
CA GLN A 88 -1.08 -20.31 1.15
C GLN A 88 -1.56 -21.73 1.47
N SER A 89 -2.72 -21.88 2.10
CA SER A 89 -3.41 -23.15 2.37
C SER A 89 -4.27 -23.63 1.21
#